data_AF-A0A534WFW7-F1
#
_entry.id   AF-A0A534WFW7-F1
#
_cell.length_a   1.000
_cell.length_b   1.000
_cell.length_c   1.000
_cell.angle_alpha   90.00
_cell.angle_beta   90.00
_cell.angle_gamma   90.00
#
_symmetry.space_group_name_H-M   'P 1'
#
loop_
_entity.id
_entity.type
_entity.pdbx_description
1 polymer ?
#
loop_
_entity_poly.entity_id
_entity_poly.type
_entity_poly.pdbx_seq_one_letter_code
_entity_poly.pdbx_strand_id
1 'polypeptide(L)'
;MLALPLYVAVVVWFTWPLAAHVDTALPHTWEGCHFDLLQMVWALAHQSRALVTAPWAIAEANIYYPTPHALFYGDAGSGALPFFMPTFLLTGNPALASNLLFLGSVALAAWALHAVVTRWTGSHLAGFVAAWSFLTSRWVLWTWIPSAPHYAVLVYFPFVMLLGAMPTTSCRSSCCKGSPPSTWRFPCCSAWASLRRSGRSARGTVGRGSA
;
A
#
# COMPACT_ATOMS: atom_id res chain seq x y z
N MET A 1 -0.41 14.27 11.44
CA MET A 1 -0.39 14.64 10.00
C MET A 1 0.96 15.19 9.50
N LEU A 2 1.97 15.37 10.37
CA LEU A 2 3.28 15.93 10.00
C LEU A 2 4.26 14.96 9.29
N ALA A 3 3.94 13.67 9.16
CA ALA A 3 4.90 12.67 8.64
C ALA A 3 5.01 12.63 7.10
N LEU A 4 3.94 12.98 6.37
CA LEU A 4 3.96 12.93 4.89
C LEU A 4 5.02 13.87 4.26
N PRO A 5 5.10 15.17 4.62
CA PRO A 5 6.11 16.06 4.02
C PRO A 5 7.54 15.60 4.34
N LEU A 6 7.78 14.99 5.50
CA LEU A 6 9.06 14.38 5.84
C LEU A 6 9.41 13.25 4.85
N TYR A 7 8.47 12.34 4.57
CA TYR A 7 8.71 11.26 3.62
C TYR A 7 8.89 11.75 2.19
N VAL A 8 8.15 12.78 1.78
CA VAL A 8 8.37 13.43 0.47
C VAL A 8 9.78 13.99 0.39
N ALA A 9 10.25 14.73 1.40
CA ALA A 9 11.60 15.29 1.42
C ALA A 9 12.68 14.19 1.37
N VAL A 10 12.50 13.09 2.11
CA VAL A 10 13.43 11.95 2.10
C VAL A 10 13.46 11.26 0.73
N VAL A 11 12.30 11.07 0.09
CA VAL A 11 12.23 10.48 -1.26
C VAL A 11 12.91 11.39 -2.30
N VAL A 12 12.66 12.70 -2.24
CA VAL A 12 13.33 13.70 -3.09
C VAL A 12 14.85 13.65 -2.91
N TRP A 13 15.31 13.55 -1.66
CA TRP A 13 16.73 13.43 -1.35
C TRP A 13 17.35 12.15 -1.91
N PHE A 14 16.73 10.99 -1.69
CA PHE A 14 17.25 9.71 -2.18
C PHE A 14 17.22 9.55 -3.69
N THR A 15 16.36 10.30 -4.37
CA THR A 15 16.22 10.26 -5.83
C THR A 15 16.95 11.41 -6.52
N TRP A 16 17.65 12.28 -5.79
CA TRP A 16 18.49 13.31 -6.39
C TRP A 16 19.54 12.69 -7.33
N PRO A 17 19.75 13.18 -8.57
CA PRO A 17 19.25 14.44 -9.16
C PRO A 17 17.93 14.33 -9.96
N LEU A 18 17.26 13.17 -9.97
CA LEU A 18 16.00 12.97 -10.71
C LEU A 18 14.94 14.00 -10.31
N ALA A 19 14.83 14.30 -9.01
CA ALA A 19 13.86 15.26 -8.50
C ALA A 19 14.04 16.69 -9.06
N ALA A 20 15.23 17.05 -9.55
CA ALA A 20 15.48 18.33 -10.20
C ALA A 20 15.13 18.34 -11.70
N HIS A 21 15.04 17.16 -12.32
CA HIS A 21 14.84 16.97 -13.76
C HIS A 21 13.63 16.07 -14.04
N VAL A 22 12.59 16.18 -13.21
CA VAL A 22 11.42 15.29 -13.24
C VAL A 22 10.65 15.32 -14.57
N ASP A 23 10.81 16.38 -15.35
CA ASP A 23 10.14 16.62 -16.62
C ASP A 23 10.95 16.18 -17.84
N THR A 24 12.27 16.04 -17.69
CA THR A 24 13.23 15.87 -18.79
C THR A 24 14.04 14.60 -18.68
N ALA A 25 14.22 14.05 -17.48
CA ALA A 25 14.97 12.85 -17.22
C ALA A 25 14.07 11.71 -16.75
N LEU A 26 14.44 10.48 -17.12
CA LEU A 26 13.84 9.26 -16.60
C LEU A 26 14.84 8.56 -15.66
N PRO A 27 14.37 7.80 -14.67
CA PRO A 27 15.24 6.98 -13.84
C PRO A 27 16.09 6.04 -14.68
N HIS A 28 17.38 5.97 -14.37
CA HIS A 28 18.34 5.13 -15.06
C HIS A 28 19.28 4.46 -14.06
N THR A 29 18.68 3.68 -13.17
CA THR A 29 19.38 3.11 -12.00
C THR A 29 19.70 1.63 -12.18
N TRP A 30 19.05 0.97 -13.15
CA TRP A 30 19.21 -0.46 -13.46
C TRP A 30 18.86 -0.71 -14.93
N GLU A 31 19.38 -1.81 -15.51
CA GLU A 31 19.18 -2.15 -16.92
C GLU A 31 17.71 -2.20 -17.34
N GLY A 32 16.83 -2.74 -16.51
CA GLY A 32 15.37 -2.81 -16.78
C GLY A 32 14.71 -1.45 -17.00
N CYS A 33 15.30 -0.35 -16.50
CA CYS A 33 14.77 1.00 -16.72
C CYS A 33 14.86 1.42 -18.20
N HIS A 34 15.71 0.80 -19.01
CA HIS A 34 15.80 1.12 -20.44
C HIS A 34 14.61 0.61 -21.25
N PHE A 35 13.94 -0.44 -20.78
CA PHE A 35 12.95 -1.17 -21.59
C PHE A 35 11.59 -1.11 -20.91
N ASP A 36 11.50 -1.62 -19.68
CA ASP A 36 10.24 -1.79 -18.95
C ASP A 36 9.59 -0.43 -18.65
N LEU A 37 10.40 0.56 -18.30
CA LEU A 37 9.90 1.90 -18.00
C LEU A 37 9.30 2.54 -19.25
N LEU A 38 10.00 2.46 -20.39
CA LEU A 38 9.52 3.02 -21.64
C LEU A 38 8.24 2.31 -22.11
N GLN A 39 8.19 0.98 -22.00
CA GLN A 39 6.99 0.19 -22.28
C GLN A 39 5.82 0.63 -21.40
N MET A 40 6.05 0.78 -20.10
CA MET A 40 5.00 1.16 -19.15
C MET A 40 4.49 2.59 -19.39
N VAL A 41 5.39 3.53 -19.60
CA VAL A 41 5.04 4.94 -19.88
C VAL A 41 4.26 5.05 -21.18
N TRP A 42 4.66 4.30 -22.22
CA TRP A 42 3.90 4.20 -23.46
C TRP A 42 2.49 3.65 -23.23
N ALA A 43 2.36 2.54 -22.49
CA ALA A 43 1.07 1.89 -22.23
C ALA A 43 0.12 2.82 -21.45
N LEU A 44 0.62 3.52 -20.42
CA LEU A 44 -0.16 4.48 -19.64
C LEU A 44 -0.56 5.70 -20.45
N ALA A 45 0.32 6.22 -21.31
CA ALA A 45 0.02 7.33 -22.20
C ALA A 45 -1.02 6.95 -23.27
N HIS A 46 -0.94 5.74 -23.84
CA HIS A 46 -1.94 5.20 -24.76
C HIS A 46 -3.32 5.13 -24.09
N GLN A 47 -3.40 4.47 -22.94
CA GLN A 47 -4.64 4.34 -22.19
C GLN A 47 -5.23 5.71 -21.79
N SER A 48 -4.39 6.63 -21.31
CA SER A 48 -4.83 7.97 -20.91
C SER A 48 -5.45 8.74 -22.09
N ARG A 49 -4.85 8.66 -23.29
CA ARG A 49 -5.43 9.26 -24.50
C ARG A 49 -6.70 8.53 -24.91
N ALA A 50 -6.66 7.21 -25.01
CA ALA A 50 -7.80 6.40 -25.46
C ALA A 50 -9.03 6.62 -24.57
N LEU A 51 -8.87 6.70 -23.25
CA LEU A 51 -9.97 6.98 -22.31
C LEU A 51 -10.70 8.30 -22.59
N VAL A 52 -9.98 9.31 -23.09
CA VAL A 52 -10.55 10.63 -23.38
C VAL A 52 -11.06 10.74 -24.82
N THR A 53 -10.39 10.12 -25.78
CA THR A 53 -10.70 10.29 -27.21
C THR A 53 -11.55 9.19 -27.81
N ALA A 54 -11.34 7.93 -27.40
CA ALA A 54 -12.00 6.75 -27.95
C ALA A 54 -11.90 5.57 -26.95
N PRO A 55 -12.69 5.55 -25.87
CA PRO A 55 -12.52 4.59 -24.77
C PRO A 55 -12.72 3.13 -25.20
N TRP A 56 -13.50 2.89 -26.26
CA TRP A 56 -13.67 1.55 -26.85
C TRP A 56 -12.41 1.03 -27.55
N ALA A 57 -11.48 1.91 -27.94
CA ALA A 57 -10.23 1.55 -28.61
C ALA A 57 -9.06 1.40 -27.62
N ILE A 58 -9.31 1.30 -26.32
CA ILE A 58 -8.25 1.20 -25.30
C ILE A 58 -7.33 0.00 -25.55
N ALA A 59 -7.88 -1.12 -25.99
CA ALA A 59 -7.14 -2.34 -26.31
C ALA A 59 -6.23 -2.21 -27.54
N GLU A 60 -6.53 -1.27 -28.44
CA GLU A 60 -5.91 -1.14 -29.76
C GLU A 60 -4.62 -0.32 -29.70
N ALA A 61 -3.58 -0.92 -29.11
CA ALA A 61 -2.26 -0.30 -28.98
C ALA A 61 -1.33 -0.69 -30.15
N ASN A 62 -0.33 0.14 -30.44
CA ASN A 62 0.50 0.02 -31.65
C ASN A 62 1.76 -0.87 -31.52
N ILE A 63 2.00 -1.53 -30.37
CA ILE A 63 3.27 -2.21 -30.09
C ILE A 63 3.59 -3.42 -30.97
N TYR A 64 2.59 -3.98 -31.67
CA TYR A 64 2.75 -5.08 -32.62
C TYR A 64 1.89 -4.88 -33.88
N TYR A 65 1.79 -3.66 -34.39
CA TYR A 65 0.95 -3.37 -35.55
C TYR A 65 1.22 -4.34 -36.73
N PRO A 66 0.20 -4.96 -37.37
CA PRO A 66 -1.25 -4.69 -37.26
C PRO A 66 -2.04 -5.62 -36.31
N THR A 67 -1.40 -6.28 -35.35
CA THR A 67 -2.09 -7.21 -34.44
C THR A 67 -3.13 -6.49 -33.57
N PRO A 68 -4.40 -6.98 -33.51
CA PRO A 68 -5.45 -6.34 -32.72
C PRO A 68 -5.30 -6.62 -31.22
N HIS A 69 -5.87 -5.76 -30.38
CA HIS A 69 -5.85 -5.86 -28.91
C HIS A 69 -4.42 -5.96 -28.30
N ALA A 70 -3.42 -5.42 -29.00
CA ALA A 70 -2.02 -5.60 -28.63
C ALA A 70 -1.63 -4.98 -27.28
N LEU A 71 -2.48 -4.13 -26.68
CA LEU A 71 -2.25 -3.60 -25.32
C LEU A 71 -2.10 -4.73 -24.29
N PHE A 72 -2.89 -5.79 -24.41
CA PHE A 72 -2.96 -6.87 -23.41
C PHE A 72 -1.90 -7.95 -23.58
N TYR A 73 -1.02 -7.80 -24.58
CA TYR A 73 0.08 -8.74 -24.78
C TYR A 73 1.24 -8.47 -23.81
N GLY A 74 1.26 -7.30 -23.18
CA GLY A 74 2.18 -6.93 -22.12
C GLY A 74 1.43 -6.42 -20.88
N ASP A 75 2.20 -5.88 -19.93
CA ASP A 75 1.62 -5.28 -18.73
C ASP A 75 0.96 -3.94 -19.08
N ALA A 76 -0.35 -3.86 -18.86
CA ALA A 76 -1.11 -2.65 -19.09
C ALA A 76 -0.94 -1.63 -17.95
N GLY A 77 -0.57 -2.04 -16.74
CA GLY A 77 -0.38 -1.12 -15.61
C GLY A 77 -1.59 -0.26 -15.24
N SER A 78 -2.81 -0.68 -15.61
CA SER A 78 -4.03 0.13 -15.53
C SER A 78 -4.34 0.68 -14.13
N GLY A 79 -3.91 -0.03 -13.07
CA GLY A 79 -4.02 0.42 -11.68
C GLY A 79 -3.26 1.72 -11.37
N ALA A 80 -2.27 2.09 -12.19
CA ALA A 80 -1.49 3.33 -12.02
C ALA A 80 -2.10 4.54 -12.74
N LEU A 81 -3.12 4.33 -13.59
CA LEU A 81 -3.78 5.41 -14.34
C LEU A 81 -4.29 6.55 -13.45
N PRO A 82 -4.90 6.33 -12.26
CA PRO A 82 -5.38 7.42 -11.43
C PRO A 82 -4.30 8.42 -11.01
N PHE A 83 -3.04 7.97 -10.90
CA PHE A 83 -1.91 8.80 -10.53
C PHE A 83 -1.20 9.42 -11.75
N PHE A 84 -1.10 8.67 -12.86
CA PHE A 84 -0.42 9.11 -14.07
C PHE A 84 -1.28 10.05 -14.94
N MET A 85 -2.54 9.68 -15.15
CA MET A 85 -3.43 10.29 -16.13
C MET A 85 -3.69 11.79 -15.88
N PRO A 86 -3.93 12.28 -14.65
CA PRO A 86 -4.21 13.70 -14.43
C PRO A 86 -3.04 14.60 -14.86
N THR A 87 -1.82 14.26 -14.45
CA THR A 87 -0.61 15.01 -14.83
C THR A 87 -0.36 14.91 -16.33
N PHE A 88 -0.53 13.72 -16.91
CA PHE A 88 -0.29 13.50 -18.33
C PHE A 88 -1.29 14.29 -19.22
N LEU A 89 -2.57 14.29 -18.87
CA LEU A 89 -3.59 15.05 -19.62
C LEU A 89 -3.42 16.57 -19.48
N LEU A 90 -2.95 17.06 -18.32
CA LEU A 90 -2.72 18.48 -18.09
C LEU A 90 -1.46 19.02 -18.78
N THR A 91 -0.39 18.21 -18.85
CA THR A 91 0.93 18.68 -19.29
C THR A 91 1.37 18.12 -20.64
N GLY A 92 0.77 17.02 -21.09
CA GLY A 92 1.24 16.26 -22.25
C GLY A 92 2.60 15.59 -22.05
N ASN A 93 3.22 15.71 -20.86
CA ASN A 93 4.57 15.22 -20.61
C ASN A 93 4.53 13.85 -19.91
N PRO A 94 4.91 12.76 -20.61
CA PRO A 94 4.90 11.42 -20.04
C PRO A 94 6.05 11.16 -19.04
N ALA A 95 7.18 11.87 -19.16
CA ALA A 95 8.29 11.78 -18.22
C ALA A 95 7.89 12.40 -16.87
N LEU A 96 7.29 13.59 -16.89
CA LEU A 96 6.77 14.24 -15.69
C LEU A 96 5.72 13.37 -14.99
N ALA A 97 4.75 12.85 -15.74
CA ALA A 97 3.67 12.04 -15.19
C ALA A 97 4.18 10.73 -14.55
N SER A 98 5.15 10.06 -15.18
CA SER A 98 5.73 8.82 -14.64
C SER A 98 6.62 9.04 -13.42
N ASN A 99 7.42 10.12 -13.41
CA ASN A 99 8.21 10.48 -12.25
C ASN A 99 7.34 10.88 -11.05
N LEU A 100 6.27 11.65 -11.26
CA LEU A 100 5.34 12.01 -10.18
C LEU A 100 4.55 10.80 -9.65
N LEU A 101 4.13 9.88 -10.54
CA LEU A 101 3.58 8.58 -10.15
C LEU A 101 4.58 7.86 -9.24
N PHE A 102 5.83 7.69 -9.69
CA PHE A 102 6.87 7.00 -8.93
C PHE A 102 7.11 7.64 -7.55
N LEU A 103 7.48 8.93 -7.51
CA LEU A 103 7.86 9.62 -6.27
C LEU A 103 6.66 9.73 -5.32
N GLY A 104 5.49 10.07 -5.86
CA GLY A 104 4.26 10.23 -5.08
C GLY A 104 3.81 8.92 -4.45
N SER A 105 3.76 7.83 -5.23
CA SER A 105 3.33 6.53 -4.73
C SER A 105 4.30 5.97 -3.68
N VAL A 106 5.62 6.13 -3.87
CA VAL A 106 6.62 5.70 -2.86
C VAL A 106 6.48 6.48 -1.56
N ALA A 107 6.32 7.81 -1.62
CA ALA A 107 6.13 8.64 -0.43
C ALA A 107 4.83 8.29 0.31
N LEU A 108 3.74 8.06 -0.43
CA LEU A 108 2.46 7.64 0.14
C LEU A 108 2.54 6.24 0.76
N ALA A 109 3.24 5.29 0.13
CA ALA A 109 3.43 3.95 0.67
C ALA A 109 4.22 3.97 1.99
N ALA A 110 5.32 4.74 2.06
CA ALA A 110 6.09 4.92 3.28
C ALA A 110 5.26 5.55 4.41
N TRP A 111 4.45 6.57 4.08
CA TRP A 111 3.54 7.19 5.03
C TRP A 111 2.45 6.23 5.53
N ALA A 112 1.84 5.46 4.63
CA ALA A 112 0.82 4.48 5.00
C ALA A 112 1.40 3.39 5.90
N LEU A 113 2.62 2.91 5.59
CA LEU A 113 3.33 1.94 6.43
C LEU A 113 3.62 2.50 7.83
N HIS A 114 4.09 3.75 7.93
CA HIS A 114 4.25 4.42 9.22
C HIS A 114 2.93 4.44 10.01
N ALA A 115 1.82 4.79 9.35
CA ALA A 115 0.51 4.89 9.99
C ALA A 115 0.00 3.53 10.51
N VAL A 116 0.15 2.46 9.71
CA VAL A 116 -0.23 1.10 10.10
C VAL A 116 0.56 0.63 11.32
N VAL A 117 1.88 0.76 11.28
CA VAL A 117 2.76 0.30 12.38
C VAL A 117 2.54 1.13 13.64
N THR A 118 2.36 2.45 13.51
CA THR A 118 2.04 3.31 14.65
C THR A 118 0.71 2.91 15.29
N ARG A 119 -0.29 2.54 14.48
CA ARG A 119 -1.58 2.06 15.01
C ARG A 119 -1.46 0.72 15.74
N TRP A 120 -0.65 -0.20 15.23
CA TRP A 120 -0.49 -1.53 15.86
C TRP A 120 0.37 -1.51 17.12
N THR A 121 1.40 -0.66 17.15
CA THR A 121 2.39 -0.63 18.24
C THR A 121 2.14 0.49 19.24
N GLY A 122 1.34 1.50 18.89
CA GLY A 122 1.20 2.74 19.65
C GLY A 122 2.42 3.66 19.60
N SER A 123 3.44 3.34 18.79
CA SER A 123 4.72 4.07 18.76
C SER A 123 5.04 4.65 17.39
N HIS A 124 5.22 5.98 17.33
CA HIS A 124 5.66 6.68 16.13
C HIS A 124 7.09 6.31 15.72
N LEU A 125 7.95 5.93 16.67
CA LEU A 125 9.33 5.54 16.38
C LEU A 125 9.36 4.19 15.65
N ALA A 126 8.52 3.23 16.05
CA ALA A 126 8.36 1.97 15.35
C ALA A 126 7.85 2.19 13.91
N GLY A 127 6.86 3.08 13.75
CA GLY A 127 6.37 3.47 12.41
C GLY A 127 7.44 4.13 11.54
N PHE A 128 8.27 5.00 12.14
CA PHE A 128 9.38 5.63 11.43
C PHE A 128 10.41 4.61 10.97
N VAL A 129 10.84 3.69 11.84
CA VAL A 129 11.81 2.63 11.50
C VAL A 129 11.28 1.72 10.38
N ALA A 130 9.99 1.37 10.41
CA ALA A 130 9.38 0.55 9.36
C ALA A 130 9.40 1.27 7.99
N ALA A 131 8.96 2.54 7.96
CA ALA A 131 8.98 3.34 6.74
C ALA A 131 10.42 3.61 6.25
N TRP A 132 11.36 3.84 7.16
CA TRP A 132 12.77 4.04 6.83
C TRP A 132 13.39 2.78 6.23
N SER A 133 13.08 1.60 6.77
CA SER A 133 13.55 0.32 6.25
C SER A 133 13.00 0.05 4.84
N PHE A 134 11.75 0.43 4.59
CA PHE A 134 11.15 0.35 3.26
C PHE A 134 11.84 1.29 2.27
N LEU A 135 12.05 2.55 2.64
CA LEU A 135 12.73 3.53 1.77
C LEU A 135 14.20 3.17 1.54
N THR A 136 14.93 2.73 2.55
CA THR A 136 16.35 2.38 2.37
C THR A 136 16.58 1.07 1.64
N SER A 137 15.51 0.32 1.32
CA SER A 137 15.61 -0.87 0.48
C SER A 137 16.00 -0.49 -0.95
N ARG A 138 17.25 -0.81 -1.32
CA ARG A 138 17.77 -0.62 -2.69
C ARG A 138 16.84 -1.24 -3.74
N TRP A 139 16.29 -2.42 -3.44
CA TRP A 139 15.43 -3.12 -4.39
C TRP A 139 14.16 -2.33 -4.72
N VAL A 140 13.58 -1.67 -3.72
CA VAL A 140 12.38 -0.86 -3.86
C VAL A 140 12.69 0.46 -4.57
N LEU A 141 13.64 1.24 -4.04
CA LEU A 141 13.88 2.60 -4.53
C LEU A 141 14.67 2.68 -5.83
N TRP A 142 15.60 1.76 -6.09
CA TRP A 142 16.60 1.91 -7.17
C TRP A 142 16.50 0.84 -8.25
N THR A 143 15.87 -0.30 -8.02
CA THR A 143 15.79 -1.33 -9.07
C THR A 143 14.36 -1.50 -9.58
N TRP A 144 13.42 -1.87 -8.70
CA TRP A 144 12.13 -2.38 -9.13
C TRP A 144 11.14 -1.29 -9.52
N ILE A 145 10.88 -0.36 -8.62
CA ILE A 145 9.84 0.66 -8.85
C ILE A 145 10.25 1.64 -9.98
N PRO A 146 11.51 2.10 -10.08
CA PRO A 146 11.92 2.95 -11.20
C PRO A 146 11.78 2.28 -12.57
N SER A 147 11.99 0.96 -12.69
CA SER A 147 11.80 0.26 -13.97
C SER A 147 10.33 -0.02 -14.26
N ALA A 148 9.51 -0.24 -13.24
CA ALA A 148 8.11 -0.61 -13.37
C ALA A 148 7.23 0.22 -12.43
N PRO A 149 6.99 1.51 -12.74
CA PRO A 149 6.38 2.46 -11.81
C PRO A 149 4.91 2.16 -11.51
N HIS A 150 4.25 1.33 -12.32
CA HIS A 150 2.91 0.86 -12.03
C HIS A 150 2.85 -0.05 -10.80
N TYR A 151 3.95 -0.72 -10.42
CA TYR A 151 4.04 -1.44 -9.15
C TYR A 151 4.22 -0.49 -7.95
N ALA A 152 4.52 0.80 -8.15
CA ALA A 152 4.54 1.77 -7.04
C ALA A 152 3.18 1.88 -6.34
N VAL A 153 2.12 1.47 -7.06
CA VAL A 153 0.75 1.33 -6.57
C VAL A 153 0.60 0.30 -5.43
N LEU A 154 1.69 -0.37 -5.02
CA LEU A 154 1.84 -1.05 -3.72
C LEU A 154 1.33 -0.23 -2.54
N VAL A 155 1.21 1.11 -2.65
CA VAL A 155 0.49 1.97 -1.71
C VAL A 155 -0.88 1.41 -1.30
N TYR A 156 -1.60 0.70 -2.17
CA TYR A 156 -2.90 0.15 -1.83
C TYR A 156 -2.83 -0.92 -0.73
N PHE A 157 -1.76 -1.72 -0.62
CA PHE A 157 -1.64 -2.74 0.43
C PHE A 157 -1.65 -2.16 1.86
N PRO A 158 -0.74 -1.25 2.25
CA PRO A 158 -0.77 -0.65 3.57
C PRO A 158 -2.01 0.23 3.78
N PHE A 159 -2.56 0.85 2.73
CA PHE A 159 -3.84 1.57 2.86
C PHE A 159 -5.01 0.64 3.18
N VAL A 160 -5.15 -0.50 2.50
CA VAL A 160 -6.17 -1.50 2.79
C VAL A 160 -5.98 -2.05 4.21
N MET A 161 -4.75 -2.33 4.63
CA MET A 161 -4.46 -2.72 6.03
C MET A 161 -4.81 -1.63 7.03
N LEU A 162 -4.54 -0.36 6.71
CA LEU A 162 -4.88 0.78 7.56
C LEU A 162 -6.39 0.93 7.74
N LEU A 163 -7.15 0.72 6.68
CA LEU A 163 -8.61 0.70 6.70
C LEU A 163 -9.15 -0.52 7.47
N GLY A 164 -8.55 -1.70 7.29
CA GLY A 164 -8.90 -2.92 8.03
C GLY A 164 -8.54 -2.85 9.52
N ALA A 165 -7.55 -2.06 9.89
CA ALA A 165 -7.16 -1.81 11.28
C ALA A 165 -8.07 -0.80 12.00
N MET A 166 -9.15 -0.30 11.36
CA MET A 166 -10.13 0.52 12.04
C MET A 166 -10.87 -0.31 13.11
N PRO A 167 -10.95 0.17 14.37
CA PRO A 167 -11.76 -0.49 15.39
C PRO A 167 -13.18 -0.64 14.86
N THR A 168 -13.71 -1.85 14.77
CA THR A 168 -15.13 -2.06 14.56
C THR A 168 -15.84 -1.37 15.71
N THR A 169 -16.51 -0.25 15.43
CA THR A 169 -17.44 0.39 16.34
C THR A 169 -18.57 -0.60 16.57
N SER A 170 -18.39 -1.49 17.54
CA SER A 170 -19.45 -2.35 18.05
C SER A 170 -20.49 -1.41 18.64
N CYS A 171 -21.59 -1.24 17.90
CA CYS A 171 -22.82 -0.54 18.29
C CYS A 171 -23.55 -1.29 19.43
N ARG A 172 -22.84 -1.58 20.53
CA ARG A 172 -23.32 -2.40 21.65
C ARG A 172 -23.15 -1.70 23.00
N SER A 173 -23.07 -0.37 23.01
CA SER A 173 -23.06 0.44 24.24
C SER A 173 -24.36 1.22 24.49
N SER A 174 -25.24 1.35 23.50
CA SER A 174 -26.52 2.06 23.67
C SER A 174 -27.61 1.23 24.36
N CYS A 175 -27.44 -0.09 24.54
CA CYS A 175 -28.47 -0.96 25.11
C CYS A 175 -28.39 -1.12 26.64
N CYS A 176 -27.45 -0.46 27.32
CA CYS A 176 -27.24 -0.63 28.78
C CYS A 176 -27.64 0.60 29.63
N LYS A 177 -28.24 1.65 29.04
CA LYS A 177 -28.86 2.73 29.82
C LYS A 177 -30.35 2.44 30.03
N GLY A 178 -30.61 1.54 30.97
CA GLY A 178 -31.95 1.21 31.44
C GLY A 178 -31.86 0.25 32.61
N SER A 179 -31.62 0.79 33.81
CA SER A 179 -31.74 0.02 35.06
C SER A 179 -33.22 -0.31 35.33
N PRO A 180 -33.53 -1.42 36.04
CA PRO A 180 -34.74 -2.22 35.83
C PRO A 180 -35.87 -1.89 36.81
N PRO A 181 -37.06 -2.50 36.63
CA PRO A 181 -37.71 -3.16 37.75
C PRO A 181 -37.79 -4.67 37.50
N SER A 182 -37.27 -5.38 38.51
CA SER A 182 -37.60 -6.73 38.95
C SER A 182 -38.33 -7.69 38.00
N THR A 183 -37.78 -8.91 37.97
CA THR A 183 -38.34 -10.20 37.55
C THR A 183 -38.08 -10.61 36.10
N TRP A 184 -37.67 -11.89 35.99
CA TRP A 184 -37.32 -12.67 34.80
C TRP A 184 -35.81 -12.77 34.49
N ARG A 185 -35.26 -13.83 35.08
CA ARG A 185 -33.97 -14.46 34.82
C ARG A 185 -33.89 -14.97 33.37
N PHE A 186 -32.75 -14.79 32.71
CA PHE A 186 -31.99 -15.87 32.06
C PHE A 186 -30.49 -15.51 32.02
N PRO A 187 -29.59 -16.50 32.17
CA PRO A 187 -28.24 -16.28 32.68
C PRO A 187 -27.24 -15.82 31.61
N CYS A 188 -26.39 -14.91 32.06
CA CYS A 188 -25.27 -14.31 31.35
C CYS A 188 -24.22 -15.34 30.93
N CYS A 189 -23.66 -15.12 29.74
CA CYS A 189 -22.63 -15.91 29.08
C CYS A 189 -21.27 -15.79 29.83
N SER A 190 -21.14 -16.42 30.99
CA SER A 190 -19.89 -16.52 31.76
C SER A 190 -19.15 -17.87 31.58
N ALA A 191 -19.66 -18.75 30.71
CA ALA A 191 -19.19 -20.12 30.58
C ALA A 191 -17.87 -20.32 29.81
N TRP A 192 -17.29 -19.28 29.21
CA TRP A 192 -16.06 -19.43 28.39
C TRP A 192 -14.75 -19.05 29.10
N ALA A 193 -14.80 -18.53 30.31
CA ALA A 193 -13.60 -18.11 31.05
C ALA A 193 -12.98 -19.22 31.94
N SER A 194 -13.70 -20.31 32.23
CA SER A 194 -13.23 -21.35 33.17
C SER A 194 -12.47 -22.51 32.51
N LEU A 195 -12.58 -22.70 31.19
CA LEU A 195 -12.02 -23.88 30.49
C LEU A 195 -10.55 -23.75 30.06
N ARG A 196 -9.90 -22.58 30.25
CA ARG A 196 -8.44 -22.42 29.97
C ARG A 196 -7.52 -22.66 31.17
N ARG A 197 -8.04 -22.92 32.37
CA ARG A 197 -7.19 -23.19 33.56
C ARG A 197 -7.01 -24.67 33.90
N SER A 198 -7.71 -25.60 33.27
CA SER A 198 -7.61 -27.04 33.57
C SER A 198 -6.65 -27.84 32.66
N GLY A 199 -5.90 -27.17 31.78
CA GLY A 199 -5.00 -27.82 30.80
C GLY A 199 -3.52 -27.94 31.18
N ARG A 200 -3.09 -27.57 32.40
CA ARG A 200 -1.73 -27.91 32.90
C ARG A 200 -1.78 -29.16 33.75
N SER A 201 -1.77 -30.27 33.02
CA SER A 201 -1.56 -31.64 33.47
C SER A 201 -0.32 -31.80 34.37
N ALA A 202 -0.53 -32.57 35.44
CA ALA A 202 0.35 -33.60 36.00
C ALA A 202 1.86 -33.32 36.07
N ARG A 203 2.35 -33.12 37.30
CA ARG A 203 3.74 -33.45 37.66
C ARG A 203 3.78 -34.01 39.10
N GLY A 204 3.91 -35.33 39.18
CA GLY A 204 4.60 -36.09 40.25
C GLY A 204 4.05 -36.07 41.68
N THR A 205 3.35 -37.13 42.07
CA THR A 205 3.14 -37.53 43.48
C THR A 205 4.38 -38.28 44.00
N VAL A 206 5.09 -37.70 44.97
CA VAL A 206 6.05 -38.41 45.84
C VAL A 206 5.32 -38.77 47.13
N GLY A 207 5.16 -40.07 47.37
CA GLY A 207 4.58 -40.60 48.60
C GLY A 207 5.58 -40.57 49.77
N ARG A 208 5.16 -40.02 50.91
CA ARG A 208 5.75 -40.26 52.22
C ARG A 208 4.92 -41.34 52.92
N GLY A 209 5.53 -42.50 53.17
CA GLY A 209 5.07 -43.49 54.14
C GLY A 209 6.11 -43.60 55.24
N SER A 210 5.67 -43.49 56.49
CA SER A 210 6.46 -43.68 57.70
C SER A 210 5.94 -44.93 58.43
N ALA A 211 6.78 -45.97 58.46
CA ALA A 211 6.93 -47.00 59.49
C ALA A 211 8.18 -47.82 59.14
#